data_AF-A0A3D0M0J5-F1
#
_entry.id   AF-A0A3D0M0J5-F1
#
_cell.length_a   1.000
_cell.length_b   1.000
_cell.length_c   1.000
_cell.angle_alpha   90.00
_cell.angle_beta   90.00
_cell.angle_gamma   90.00
#
_symmetry.space_group_name_H-M   'P 1'
#
loop_
_entity.id
_entity.type
_entity.pdbx_description
1 polymer ?
#
loop_
_entity_poly.entity_id
_entity_poly.type
_entity_poly.pdbx_seq_one_letter_code
_entity_poly.pdbx_strand_id
1 'polypeptide(L)'
;MAKREIRTVFALDGEAKYKDAIKSINKEQSLLKAETRALVSQYDLTGDAQKSLGVKAESLAKQIELQKKKVDEAKNAVEQSSKIYGENSNQTQEYKIQVARAETALNKLQSQLVNTNKQIALNESGLKKAGDAAEKAGKKMQDIGGKMDKV
;
A
#
# COMPACT_ATOMS: atom_id res chain seq x y z
N MET A 1 36.38 28.54 14.27
CA MET A 1 36.35 27.11 13.88
C MET A 1 35.06 26.41 14.36
N ALA A 2 34.54 26.73 15.57
CA ALA A 2 33.30 26.17 16.13
C ALA A 2 32.03 26.15 15.24
N LYS A 3 31.77 27.19 14.43
CA LYS A 3 30.53 27.25 13.60
C LYS A 3 30.47 26.19 12.49
N ARG A 4 31.63 25.75 11.96
CA ARG A 4 31.68 24.65 10.98
C ARG A 4 31.51 23.31 11.67
N GLU A 5 32.17 23.09 12.80
CA GLU A 5 32.08 21.83 13.57
C GLU A 5 30.66 21.55 14.06
N ILE A 6 29.97 22.54 14.63
CA ILE A 6 28.57 22.41 15.09
C ILE A 6 27.62 22.04 13.93
N ARG A 7 27.83 22.65 12.75
CA ARG A 7 27.01 22.36 11.56
C ARG A 7 27.22 20.92 11.07
N THR A 8 28.44 20.41 11.07
CA THR A 8 28.72 19.01 10.69
C THR A 8 28.18 17.99 11.68
N VAL A 9 28.28 18.26 12.98
CA VAL A 9 27.77 17.33 14.01
C VAL A 9 26.24 17.21 13.93
N PHE A 10 25.54 18.34 13.79
CA PHE A 10 24.08 18.34 13.62
C PHE A 10 23.64 17.63 12.33
N ALA A 11 24.41 17.77 11.25
CA ALA A 11 24.11 17.11 9.97
C ALA A 11 24.29 15.59 10.04
N LEU A 12 25.34 15.12 10.71
CA LEU A 12 25.60 13.69 10.92
C LEU A 12 24.53 13.04 11.80
N ASP A 13 24.07 13.73 12.86
CA ASP A 13 23.02 13.23 13.74
C ASP A 13 21.65 13.15 13.03
N GLY A 14 21.31 14.15 12.22
CA GLY A 14 20.08 14.14 11.41
C GLY A 14 20.07 13.01 10.36
N GLU A 15 21.18 12.80 9.67
CA GLU A 15 21.31 11.71 8.68
C GLU A 15 21.28 10.32 9.33
N ALA A 16 21.90 10.16 10.50
CA ALA A 16 21.85 8.91 11.26
C ALA A 16 20.41 8.58 11.69
N LYS A 17 19.70 9.55 12.29
CA LYS A 17 18.29 9.41 12.70
C LYS A 17 17.39 9.04 11.53
N TYR A 18 17.55 9.71 10.39
CA TYR A 18 16.81 9.38 9.17
C TYR A 18 17.08 7.93 8.73
N LYS A 19 18.34 7.52 8.63
CA LYS A 19 18.71 6.16 8.21
C LYS A 19 18.14 5.11 9.16
N ASP A 20 18.18 5.35 10.46
CA ASP A 20 17.64 4.45 11.47
C ASP A 20 16.12 4.34 11.39
N ALA A 21 15.41 5.46 11.20
CA ALA A 21 13.96 5.48 11.00
C ALA A 21 13.57 4.68 9.74
N ILE A 22 14.26 4.91 8.62
CA ILE A 22 14.04 4.15 7.38
C ILE A 22 14.31 2.66 7.58
N LYS A 23 15.37 2.30 8.30
CA LYS A 23 15.72 0.91 8.59
C LYS A 23 14.66 0.23 9.44
N SER A 24 14.15 0.90 10.48
CA SER A 24 13.05 0.38 11.32
C SER A 24 11.80 0.14 10.48
N ILE A 25 11.38 1.15 9.71
CA ILE A 25 10.19 1.06 8.85
C ILE A 25 10.31 -0.09 7.86
N ASN A 26 11.47 -0.27 7.23
CA ASN A 26 11.69 -1.38 6.29
C ASN A 26 11.60 -2.75 6.98
N LYS A 27 12.09 -2.86 8.22
CA LYS A 27 12.00 -4.09 9.01
C LYS A 27 10.55 -4.41 9.39
N GLU A 28 9.81 -3.40 9.86
CA GLU A 28 8.38 -3.51 10.17
C GLU A 28 7.56 -3.90 8.93
N GLN A 29 7.81 -3.27 7.78
CA GLN A 29 7.18 -3.66 6.51
C GLN A 29 7.50 -5.10 6.11
N SER A 30 8.74 -5.56 6.33
CA SER A 30 9.16 -6.93 5.99
C SER A 30 8.50 -7.96 6.90
N LEU A 31 8.43 -7.68 8.20
CA LEU A 31 7.72 -8.51 9.17
C LEU A 31 6.25 -8.63 8.81
N LEU A 32 5.58 -7.50 8.61
CA LEU A 32 4.17 -7.46 8.26
C LEU A 32 3.88 -8.25 6.97
N LYS A 33 4.74 -8.14 5.95
CA LYS A 33 4.62 -8.95 4.71
C LYS A 33 4.75 -10.44 4.96
N ALA A 34 5.68 -10.86 5.83
CA ALA A 34 5.87 -12.26 6.16
C ALA A 34 4.67 -12.83 6.93
N GLU A 35 4.18 -12.11 7.94
CA GLU A 35 2.99 -12.46 8.71
C GLU A 35 1.75 -12.57 7.81
N THR A 36 1.56 -11.58 6.93
CA THR A 36 0.46 -11.56 5.96
C THR A 36 0.52 -12.76 5.04
N ARG A 37 1.71 -13.12 4.53
CA ARG A 37 1.88 -14.29 3.66
C ARG A 37 1.52 -15.59 4.39
N ALA A 38 1.93 -15.72 5.65
CA ALA A 38 1.61 -16.90 6.46
C ALA A 38 0.10 -17.02 6.68
N LEU A 39 -0.57 -15.93 7.07
CA LEU A 39 -2.03 -15.91 7.27
C LEU A 39 -2.80 -16.16 5.97
N VAL A 40 -2.40 -15.51 4.87
CA VAL A 40 -3.00 -15.74 3.55
C VAL A 40 -2.87 -17.19 3.13
N SER A 41 -1.69 -17.79 3.29
CA SER A 41 -1.47 -19.20 2.96
C SER A 41 -2.36 -20.13 3.81
N GLN A 42 -2.56 -19.80 5.09
CA GLN A 42 -3.46 -20.57 5.96
C GLN A 42 -4.91 -20.51 5.45
N TYR A 43 -5.40 -19.33 5.10
CA TYR A 43 -6.78 -19.17 4.59
C TYR A 43 -6.97 -19.80 3.21
N ASP A 44 -5.97 -19.70 2.33
CA ASP A 44 -5.98 -20.32 1.01
C ASP A 44 -6.06 -21.85 1.12
N LEU A 45 -5.38 -22.49 2.09
CA LEU A 45 -5.47 -23.93 2.36
C LEU A 45 -6.87 -24.37 2.83
N THR A 46 -7.57 -23.49 3.55
CA THR A 46 -8.95 -23.76 4.02
C THR A 46 -10.03 -23.39 3.00
N GLY A 47 -9.68 -22.77 1.87
CA GLY A 47 -10.63 -22.28 0.86
C GLY A 47 -11.34 -20.96 1.22
N ASP A 48 -10.92 -20.28 2.27
CA ASP A 48 -11.55 -19.06 2.81
C ASP A 48 -11.07 -17.79 2.07
N ALA A 49 -11.41 -17.68 0.79
CA ALA A 49 -10.95 -16.60 -0.08
C ALA A 49 -11.32 -15.19 0.43
N GLN A 50 -12.46 -15.04 1.11
CA GLN A 50 -12.88 -13.76 1.71
C GLN A 50 -11.96 -13.35 2.87
N LYS A 51 -11.57 -14.29 3.74
CA LYS A 51 -10.62 -14.01 4.84
C LYS A 51 -9.22 -13.73 4.32
N SER A 52 -8.77 -14.47 3.29
CA SER A 52 -7.51 -14.22 2.58
C SER A 52 -7.45 -12.79 2.02
N LEU A 53 -8.52 -12.32 1.38
CA LEU A 53 -8.62 -10.93 0.89
C LEU A 53 -8.69 -9.90 2.01
N GLY A 54 -9.43 -10.18 3.09
CA GLY A 54 -9.50 -9.30 4.26
C GLY A 54 -8.14 -9.06 4.91
N VAL A 55 -7.36 -10.13 5.11
CA VAL A 55 -5.99 -10.06 5.64
C VAL A 55 -5.07 -9.26 4.73
N LYS A 56 -5.18 -9.45 3.40
CA LYS A 56 -4.43 -8.64 2.42
C LYS A 56 -4.78 -7.17 2.53
N ALA A 57 -6.07 -6.82 2.64
CA ALA A 57 -6.53 -5.44 2.77
C ALA A 57 -6.01 -4.79 4.07
N GLU A 58 -6.12 -5.48 5.20
CA GLU A 58 -5.63 -4.98 6.49
C GLU A 58 -4.11 -4.75 6.47
N SER A 59 -3.36 -5.71 5.94
CA SER A 59 -1.91 -5.59 5.79
C SER A 59 -1.52 -4.43 4.88
N LEU A 60 -2.21 -4.25 3.75
CA LEU A 60 -1.97 -3.13 2.85
C LEU A 60 -2.24 -1.78 3.54
N ALA A 61 -3.29 -1.67 4.35
CA ALA A 61 -3.57 -0.47 5.14
C ALA A 61 -2.42 -0.15 6.11
N LYS A 62 -1.95 -1.14 6.87
CA LYS A 62 -0.79 -0.98 7.78
C LYS A 62 0.50 -0.63 7.03
N GLN A 63 0.75 -1.25 5.87
CA GLN A 63 1.89 -0.91 5.01
C GLN A 63 1.81 0.52 4.47
N ILE A 64 0.62 1.03 4.15
CA ILE A 64 0.39 2.42 3.75
C ILE A 64 0.75 3.38 4.88
N GLU A 65 0.38 3.09 6.13
CA GLU A 65 0.75 3.93 7.28
C GLU A 65 2.27 3.99 7.48
N LEU A 66 2.95 2.84 7.42
CA LEU A 66 4.41 2.77 7.47
C LEU A 66 5.06 3.54 6.31
N GLN A 67 4.48 3.45 5.11
CA GLN A 67 4.98 4.17 3.94
C GLN A 67 4.76 5.69 4.04
N LYS A 68 3.65 6.15 4.65
CA LYS A 68 3.44 7.57 4.95
C LYS A 68 4.52 8.10 5.90
N LYS A 69 4.79 7.39 6.99
CA LYS A 69 5.90 7.73 7.90
C LYS A 69 7.23 7.86 7.16
N LYS A 70 7.51 6.94 6.22
CA LYS A 70 8.73 6.99 5.39
C LYS A 70 8.78 8.22 4.48
N VAL A 71 7.65 8.64 3.91
CA VAL A 71 7.57 9.90 3.15
C VAL A 71 7.85 11.10 4.05
N ASP A 72 7.27 11.12 5.26
CA ASP A 72 7.45 12.22 6.21
C ASP A 72 8.90 12.35 6.68
N GLU A 73 9.54 11.22 7.03
CA GLU A 73 10.96 11.18 7.37
C GLU A 73 11.85 11.68 6.21
N ALA A 74 11.53 11.29 4.97
CA ALA A 74 12.28 11.75 3.79
C ALA A 74 12.08 13.25 3.54
N LYS A 75 10.88 13.78 3.78
CA LYS A 75 10.60 15.23 3.69
C LYS A 75 11.33 16.02 4.76
N ASN A 76 11.37 15.52 5.99
CA ASN A 76 12.16 16.12 7.07
C ASN A 76 13.66 16.11 6.71
N ALA A 77 14.18 15.01 6.14
CA ALA A 77 15.56 14.96 5.68
C ALA A 77 15.87 16.01 4.60
N VAL A 78 14.97 16.25 3.64
CA VAL A 78 15.08 17.35 2.66
C VAL A 78 15.13 18.72 3.34
N GLU A 79 14.26 18.97 4.32
CA GLU A 79 14.21 20.25 5.01
C GLU A 79 15.53 20.52 5.77
N GLN A 80 16.00 19.52 6.52
CA GLN A 80 17.26 19.62 7.25
C GLN A 80 18.45 19.79 6.31
N SER A 81 18.51 19.00 5.22
CA SER A 81 19.60 19.10 4.25
C SER A 81 19.60 20.45 3.53
N SER A 82 18.42 21.00 3.23
CA SER A 82 18.31 22.33 2.60
C SER A 82 18.84 23.43 3.52
N LYS A 83 18.56 23.36 4.83
CA LYS A 83 19.06 24.32 5.82
C LYS A 83 20.58 24.24 6.01
N ILE A 84 21.15 23.05 5.91
CA ILE A 84 22.57 22.79 6.21
C ILE A 84 23.46 22.99 4.97
N TYR A 85 23.06 22.37 3.86
CA TYR A 85 23.85 22.25 2.63
C TYR A 85 23.34 23.15 1.49
N GLY A 86 22.13 23.70 1.62
CA GLY A 86 21.48 24.49 0.58
C GLY A 86 20.61 23.63 -0.33
N GLU A 87 19.55 24.24 -0.87
CA GLU A 87 18.50 23.54 -1.62
C GLU A 87 18.99 22.86 -2.92
N ASN A 88 20.04 23.42 -3.52
CA ASN A 88 20.66 22.93 -4.75
C ASN A 88 21.86 22.00 -4.50
N SER A 89 22.13 21.63 -3.24
CA SER A 89 23.19 20.67 -2.93
C SER A 89 22.84 19.27 -3.42
N ASN A 90 23.84 18.51 -3.85
CA ASN A 90 23.69 17.11 -4.26
C ASN A 90 22.98 16.30 -3.17
N GLN A 91 23.35 16.47 -1.89
CA GLN A 91 22.69 15.77 -0.78
C GLN A 91 21.18 16.08 -0.70
N THR A 92 20.77 17.33 -0.89
CA THR A 92 19.36 17.70 -0.85
C THR A 92 18.59 17.15 -2.04
N GLN A 93 19.19 17.18 -3.23
CA GLN A 93 18.59 16.59 -4.43
C GLN A 93 18.38 15.08 -4.27
N GLU A 94 19.34 14.37 -3.66
CA GLU A 94 19.20 12.94 -3.35
C GLU A 94 18.04 12.66 -2.38
N TYR A 95 17.85 13.47 -1.34
CA TYR A 95 16.70 13.32 -0.44
C TYR A 95 15.37 13.62 -1.16
N LYS A 96 15.32 14.62 -2.06
CA LYS A 96 14.13 14.89 -2.89
C LYS A 96 13.77 13.70 -3.77
N ILE A 97 14.76 13.03 -4.36
CA ILE A 97 14.56 11.79 -5.12
C ILE A 97 14.00 10.68 -4.22
N GLN A 98 14.49 10.56 -2.98
CA GLN A 98 13.96 9.59 -2.02
C GLN A 98 12.50 9.86 -1.64
N VAL A 99 12.11 11.14 -1.48
CA VAL A 99 10.70 11.53 -1.29
C VAL A 99 9.86 11.06 -2.47
N ALA A 100 10.24 11.38 -3.71
CA ALA A 100 9.48 11.00 -4.90
C ALA A 100 9.35 9.46 -5.05
N ARG A 101 10.41 8.72 -4.75
CA ARG A 101 10.37 7.24 -4.72
C ARG A 101 9.43 6.73 -3.63
N ALA A 102 9.46 7.33 -2.44
CA ALA A 102 8.59 6.95 -1.33
C ALA A 102 7.11 7.24 -1.63
N GLU A 103 6.81 8.37 -2.27
CA GLU A 103 5.45 8.72 -2.71
C GLU A 103 4.96 7.80 -3.82
N THR A 104 5.83 7.42 -4.77
CA THR A 104 5.49 6.44 -5.80
C THR A 104 5.13 5.08 -5.19
N ALA A 105 5.90 4.63 -4.20
CA ALA A 105 5.60 3.40 -3.47
C ALA A 105 4.29 3.50 -2.69
N LEU A 106 4.00 4.66 -2.07
CA LEU A 106 2.74 4.93 -1.38
C LEU A 106 1.54 4.81 -2.33
N ASN A 107 1.61 5.46 -3.50
CA ASN A 107 0.55 5.43 -4.51
C ASN A 107 0.29 4.00 -5.00
N LYS A 108 1.35 3.20 -5.17
CA LYS A 108 1.22 1.79 -5.55
C LYS A 108 0.49 0.98 -4.48
N LEU A 109 0.84 1.16 -3.21
CA LEU A 109 0.16 0.48 -2.09
C LEU A 109 -1.32 0.88 -1.99
N GLN A 110 -1.62 2.17 -2.14
CA GLN A 110 -3.00 2.67 -2.16
C GLN A 110 -3.82 2.06 -3.31
N SER A 111 -3.24 1.99 -4.51
CA SER A 111 -3.88 1.33 -5.66
C SER A 111 -4.13 -0.16 -5.41
N GLN A 112 -3.18 -0.86 -4.79
CA GLN A 112 -3.35 -2.27 -4.40
C GLN A 112 -4.47 -2.46 -3.38
N LEU A 113 -4.59 -1.56 -2.38
CA LEU A 113 -5.67 -1.60 -1.39
C LEU A 113 -7.03 -1.39 -2.06
N VAL A 114 -7.15 -0.40 -2.94
CA VAL A 114 -8.38 -0.13 -3.71
C VAL A 114 -8.79 -1.36 -4.53
N ASN A 115 -7.86 -1.98 -5.23
CA ASN A 115 -8.13 -3.19 -6.01
C ASN A 115 -8.51 -4.38 -5.13
N THR A 116 -7.91 -4.53 -3.95
CA THR A 116 -8.25 -5.59 -3.00
C THR A 116 -9.65 -5.39 -2.43
N ASN A 117 -9.99 -4.17 -2.03
CA ASN A 117 -11.34 -3.83 -1.56
C ASN A 117 -12.40 -4.02 -2.66
N LYS A 118 -12.08 -3.72 -3.91
CA LYS A 118 -12.97 -4.01 -5.05
C LYS A 118 -13.21 -5.51 -5.21
N GLN A 119 -12.18 -6.34 -5.05
CA GLN A 119 -12.34 -7.81 -5.09
C GLN A 119 -13.19 -8.32 -3.93
N ILE A 120 -13.02 -7.78 -2.71
CA ILE A 120 -13.88 -8.09 -1.57
C ILE A 120 -15.33 -7.76 -1.89
N ALA A 121 -15.62 -6.54 -2.37
CA ALA A 121 -16.96 -6.12 -2.71
C ALA A 121 -17.60 -6.96 -3.83
N LEU A 122 -16.81 -7.41 -4.82
CA LEU A 122 -17.26 -8.32 -5.87
C LEU A 122 -17.53 -9.73 -5.33
N ASN A 123 -16.72 -10.24 -4.41
CA ASN A 123 -16.93 -11.54 -3.76
C ASN A 123 -18.15 -11.52 -2.82
N GLU A 124 -18.35 -10.45 -2.05
CA GLU A 124 -19.54 -10.28 -1.19
C GLU A 124 -20.82 -10.08 -2.03
N SER A 125 -20.71 -9.38 -3.15
CA SER A 125 -21.80 -9.25 -4.13
C SER A 125 -22.03 -10.53 -4.92
N GLY A 126 -21.03 -11.39 -5.09
CA GLY A 126 -21.06 -12.56 -5.96
C GLY A 126 -22.08 -13.60 -5.52
N LEU A 127 -22.26 -13.81 -4.22
CA LEU A 127 -23.18 -14.85 -3.73
C LEU A 127 -24.66 -14.46 -3.85
N LYS A 128 -25.01 -13.18 -3.65
CA LYS A 128 -26.39 -12.67 -3.80
C LYS A 128 -26.71 -12.25 -5.24
N LYS A 129 -25.81 -11.53 -5.91
CA LYS A 129 -26.03 -11.05 -7.28
C LYS A 129 -25.89 -12.15 -8.33
N ALA A 130 -25.09 -13.21 -8.10
CA ALA A 130 -25.13 -14.36 -9.01
C ALA A 130 -26.48 -15.09 -8.90
N GLY A 131 -27.07 -15.17 -7.71
CA GLY A 131 -28.45 -15.65 -7.53
C GLY A 131 -29.47 -14.79 -8.30
N ASP A 132 -29.44 -13.47 -8.09
CA ASP A 132 -30.38 -12.54 -8.76
C ASP A 132 -30.16 -12.46 -10.28
N ALA A 133 -28.91 -12.52 -10.75
CA ALA A 133 -28.58 -12.47 -12.17
C ALA A 133 -28.89 -13.80 -12.86
N ALA A 134 -28.66 -14.94 -12.20
CA ALA A 134 -29.06 -16.25 -12.70
C ALA A 134 -30.59 -16.39 -12.74
N GLU A 135 -31.32 -15.87 -11.76
CA GLU A 135 -32.79 -15.86 -11.78
C GLU A 135 -33.34 -14.97 -12.90
N LYS A 136 -32.77 -13.76 -13.08
CA LYS A 136 -33.18 -12.85 -14.16
C LYS A 136 -32.81 -13.37 -15.55
N ALA A 137 -31.65 -14.02 -15.69
CA ALA A 137 -31.25 -14.67 -16.93
C ALA A 137 -32.13 -15.88 -17.23
N GLY A 138 -32.46 -16.70 -16.23
CA GLY A 138 -33.39 -17.83 -16.34
C GLY A 138 -34.79 -17.40 -16.79
N LYS A 139 -35.34 -16.34 -16.19
CA LYS A 139 -36.64 -15.76 -16.59
C LYS A 139 -36.62 -15.25 -18.03
N LYS A 140 -35.59 -14.49 -18.43
CA LYS A 140 -35.46 -14.01 -19.82
C LYS A 140 -35.28 -15.14 -20.84
N MET A 141 -34.54 -16.20 -20.47
CA MET A 141 -34.33 -17.35 -21.33
C MET A 141 -35.62 -18.16 -21.50
N GLN A 142 -36.43 -18.31 -20.44
CA GLN A 142 -37.76 -18.93 -20.51
C GLN A 142 -38.73 -18.10 -21.36
N ASP A 143 -38.72 -16.77 -21.25
CA ASP A 143 -39.56 -15.88 -22.06
C ASP A 143 -39.20 -15.89 -23.55
N ILE A 144 -37.92 -16.11 -23.87
CA ILE A 144 -37.43 -16.24 -25.26
C ILE A 144 -37.76 -17.65 -25.79
N GLY A 145 -37.52 -18.69 -25.00
CA GLY A 145 -37.86 -20.08 -25.35
C GLY A 145 -39.35 -20.26 -25.63
N GLY A 146 -40.22 -19.71 -24.78
CA GLY A 146 -41.67 -19.78 -24.96
C GLY A 146 -42.22 -18.96 -26.15
N LYS A 147 -41.44 -18.02 -26.68
CA LYS A 147 -41.78 -17.29 -27.93
C LYS A 147 -41.30 -18.00 -29.18
N MET A 148 -40.25 -18.82 -29.08
CA MET A 148 -39.77 -19.66 -30.18
C MET A 148 -40.63 -20.92 -30.38
N ASP A 149 -41.23 -21.47 -29.32
CA ASP A 149 -42.10 -22.66 -29.39
C ASP A 149 -43.50 -22.39 -29.98
N LYS A 150 -43.88 -21.13 -30.22
CA LYS A 150 -45.22 -20.74 -30.72
C LYS A 150 -45.21 -20.17 -32.14
N VAL A 151 -44.09 -20.27 -32.86
CA VAL A 151 -43.93 -19.92 -34.27
C VAL A 151 -43.58 -21.17 -35.03
#